data_AF-A0A388RH76-F1
#
_entry.id   AF-A0A388RH76-F1
#
_cell.length_a   1.000
_cell.length_b   1.000
_cell.length_c   1.000
_cell.angle_alpha   90.00
_cell.angle_beta   90.00
_cell.angle_gamma   90.00
#
_symmetry.space_group_name_H-M   'P 1'
#
loop_
_entity.id
_entity.type
_entity.pdbx_description
1 polymer ?
#
loop_
_entity_poly.entity_id
_entity_poly.type
_entity_poly.pdbx_seq_one_letter_code
_entity_poly.pdbx_strand_id
1 'polypeptide(L)' 'MADYGLTLEELEAAGCFDPPPLPPSPPVVCYRNAEGLPWDGQGEMPSWLKRAVNAGQSVEFFRVG' A
#
# COMPACT_ATOMS: atom_id res chain seq x y z
N MET A 1 -34.40 20.62 -29.60
CA MET A 1 -33.29 19.97 -28.86
C MET A 1 -32.73 18.91 -29.78
N ALA A 2 -31.43 18.93 -30.07
CA ALA A 2 -30.81 17.94 -30.94
C ALA A 2 -30.65 16.64 -30.16
N ASP A 3 -31.26 15.57 -30.66
CA ASP A 3 -31.08 14.21 -30.18
C ASP A 3 -29.87 13.65 -30.95
N TYR A 4 -28.72 13.59 -30.30
CA TYR A 4 -27.45 13.30 -30.97
C TYR A 4 -27.22 11.82 -31.25
N GLY A 5 -28.21 10.95 -31.02
CA GLY A 5 -28.14 9.51 -31.32
C GLY A 5 -27.00 8.76 -30.60
N LEU A 6 -26.32 9.40 -29.65
CA LEU A 6 -25.21 8.82 -28.92
C LEU A 6 -25.73 7.74 -27.98
N THR A 7 -25.31 6.52 -28.24
CA THR A 7 -25.63 5.37 -27.38
C THR A 7 -24.62 5.27 -26.25
N LEU A 8 -25.02 4.60 -25.16
CA LEU A 8 -24.10 4.31 -24.04
C LEU A 8 -22.86 3.54 -24.51
N GLU A 9 -23.05 2.63 -25.48
CA GLU A 9 -22.00 1.82 -26.07
C GLU A 9 -20.93 2.66 -26.78
N GLU A 10 -21.32 3.73 -27.49
CA GLU A 10 -20.36 4.66 -28.11
C GLU A 10 -19.53 5.42 -27.06
N LEU A 11 -20.17 5.79 -25.94
CA LEU A 11 -19.50 6.50 -24.86
C LEU A 11 -18.50 5.58 -24.12
N GLU A 12 -18.86 4.30 -23.96
CA GLU A 12 -17.96 3.28 -23.41
C GLU A 12 -16.80 2.97 -24.37
N ALA A 13 -17.07 2.84 -25.67
CA ALA A 13 -16.04 2.62 -26.69
C ALA A 13 -15.07 3.81 -26.83
N ALA A 14 -15.55 5.03 -26.60
CA ALA A 14 -14.73 6.24 -26.56
C ALA A 14 -13.86 6.36 -25.29
N GLY A 15 -14.03 5.45 -24.31
CA GLY A 15 -13.26 5.46 -23.07
C GLY A 15 -13.59 6.66 -22.18
N CYS A 16 -14.82 7.18 -22.25
CA CYS A 16 -15.25 8.34 -21.46
C CYS A 16 -15.38 8.05 -19.95
N PHE A 17 -15.27 6.79 -19.54
CA PHE A 17 -15.36 6.36 -18.15
C PHE A 17 -13.97 5.99 -17.62
N ASP A 18 -13.56 6.64 -16.53
CA ASP A 18 -12.35 6.27 -15.80
C ASP A 18 -12.55 4.86 -15.19
N PRO A 19 -11.57 3.95 -15.30
CA PRO A 19 -11.65 2.67 -14.61
C PRO A 19 -11.77 2.93 -13.10
N PRO A 20 -12.49 2.09 -12.34
CA PRO A 20 -12.59 2.27 -10.90
C PRO A 20 -11.19 2.33 -10.30
N PRO A 21 -10.92 3.26 -9.35
CA PRO A 21 -9.62 3.38 -8.74
C PRO A 21 -9.22 2.03 -8.14
N LEU A 22 -7.99 1.61 -8.42
CA LEU A 22 -7.43 0.39 -7.84
C LEU A 22 -7.57 0.46 -6.31
N PRO A 23 -7.91 -0.66 -5.64
CA PRO A 23 -8.02 -0.67 -4.19
C PRO A 23 -6.70 -0.14 -3.59
N PRO A 24 -6.77 0.70 -2.53
CA PRO A 24 -5.56 1.19 -1.89
C PRO A 24 -4.74 -0.02 -1.44
N SER A 25 -3.45 -0.05 -1.81
CA SER A 25 -2.53 -1.06 -1.31
C SER A 25 -2.57 -1.02 0.21
N PRO A 26 -2.63 -2.17 0.92
CA PRO A 26 -2.62 -2.18 2.37
C PRO A 26 -1.40 -1.38 2.84
N PRO A 27 -1.52 -0.59 3.92
CA PRO A 27 -0.39 0.20 4.40
C PRO A 27 0.75 -0.76 4.67
N VAL A 28 1.82 -0.62 3.89
CA VAL A 28 3.05 -1.38 4.10
C VAL A 28 3.53 -0.96 5.48
N VAL A 29 3.39 -1.84 6.47
CA VAL A 29 3.78 -1.51 7.84
C VAL A 29 5.30 -1.43 7.87
N CYS A 30 5.83 -0.23 7.73
CA CYS A 30 7.25 0.04 7.76
C CYS A 30 7.72 0.08 9.21
N TYR A 31 8.54 -0.87 9.63
CA TYR A 31 9.29 -0.83 10.88
C TYR A 31 10.64 -0.14 10.66
N ARG A 32 11.17 0.60 11.63
CA ARG A 32 12.47 1.25 11.55
C ARG A 32 13.16 1.28 12.91
N ASN A 33 14.45 0.96 12.93
CA ASN A 33 15.25 1.01 14.15
C ASN A 33 15.87 2.41 14.40
N ALA A 34 16.54 2.58 15.55
CA ALA A 34 17.21 3.83 15.93
C ALA A 34 18.36 4.22 14.97
N GLU A 35 18.95 3.25 14.28
CA GLU A 35 19.98 3.47 13.25
C GLU A 35 19.36 3.85 11.89
N GLY A 36 18.03 3.88 11.80
CA GLY A 36 17.30 4.23 10.60
C GLY A 36 17.12 3.09 9.59
N LEU A 37 17.44 1.84 9.95
CA LEU A 37 17.25 0.65 9.12
C LEU A 37 15.76 0.29 9.04
N PRO A 38 15.16 0.29 7.83
CA PRO A 38 13.76 -0.08 7.66
C PRO A 38 13.57 -1.59 7.53
N TRP A 39 12.36 -2.05 7.82
CA TRP A 39 11.86 -3.39 7.51
C TRP A 39 10.36 -3.29 7.21
N ASP A 40 9.94 -3.75 6.05
CA ASP A 40 8.56 -3.70 5.55
C ASP A 40 7.61 -4.73 6.19
N GLY A 41 8.10 -5.50 7.17
CA GLY A 41 7.33 -6.56 7.81
C GLY A 41 7.15 -7.81 6.94
N GLN A 42 7.78 -7.88 5.77
CA GLN A 42 7.82 -9.06 4.92
C GLN A 42 9.23 -9.66 4.89
N GLY A 43 9.30 -10.95 4.57
CA GLY A 43 10.57 -11.67 4.44
C GLY A 43 11.26 -11.98 5.77
N GLU A 44 12.58 -12.15 5.72
CA GLU A 44 13.37 -12.55 6.88
C GLU A 44 13.53 -11.40 7.88
N MET A 45 13.26 -11.68 9.15
CA MET A 45 13.44 -10.72 10.23
C MET A 45 14.93 -10.29 10.32
N PRO A 46 15.24 -8.99 10.21
CA PRO A 46 16.61 -8.52 10.18
C PRO A 46 17.31 -8.72 11.53
N SER A 47 18.64 -8.78 11.52
CA SER A 47 19.45 -9.07 12.70
C SER A 47 19.24 -8.07 13.85
N TRP A 48 18.99 -6.80 13.54
CA TRP A 48 18.66 -5.76 14.53
C TRP A 48 17.32 -6.05 15.23
N LEU A 49 16.31 -6.51 14.49
CA LEU A 49 14.98 -6.80 15.03
C LEU A 49 14.98 -8.10 15.82
N LYS A 50 15.70 -9.13 15.34
CA LYS A 50 15.96 -10.37 16.08
C LYS A 50 16.60 -10.08 17.44
N ARG A 51 17.61 -9.21 17.50
CA ARG A 51 18.27 -8.80 18.76
C ARG A 51 17.31 -8.08 19.70
N ALA A 52 16.51 -7.14 19.19
CA ALA A 52 15.55 -6.40 20.01
C ALA A 52 14.48 -7.33 20.61
N VAL A 53 13.90 -8.21 19.79
CA VAL A 53 12.91 -9.19 20.25
C VAL A 53 13.51 -10.16 21.26
N ASN A 54 14.74 -10.63 21.04
CA ASN A 54 15.43 -11.48 22.00
C ASN A 54 15.74 -10.77 23.33
N ALA A 55 15.93 -9.45 23.30
CA ALA A 55 16.04 -8.60 24.48
C ALA A 55 14.69 -8.27 25.16
N GLY A 56 13.58 -8.80 24.65
CA GLY A 56 12.23 -8.61 25.21
C GLY A 56 11.49 -7.38 24.68
N GLN A 57 12.00 -6.70 23.66
CA GLN A 57 11.26 -5.61 22.99
C GLN A 57 10.23 -6.14 22.00
N SER A 58 9.07 -5.48 21.95
CA SER A 58 8.03 -5.76 20.96
C SER A 58 8.37 -5.13 19.62
N VAL A 59 8.11 -5.85 18.52
CA VAL A 59 8.28 -5.35 17.14
C VAL A 59 7.47 -4.08 16.87
N GLU A 60 6.35 -3.89 17.54
CA GLU A 60 5.52 -2.70 17.43
C GLU A 60 6.22 -1.41 17.88
N PHE A 61 7.23 -1.49 18.75
CA PHE A 61 8.04 -0.33 19.13
C PHE A 61 8.78 0.28 17.94
N PHE A 62 9.11 -0.56 16.95
CA PHE A 62 9.81 -0.15 15.74
C PHE A 62 8.84 0.29 14.64
N ARG A 63 7.52 0.16 14.83
CA ARG A 63 6.55 0.49 13.80
C ARG A 63 6.57 2.00 13.53
N VAL A 64 6.79 2.35 12.27
CA VAL A 64 6.66 3.72 11.76
C VAL A 64 5.29 3.82 11.09
N GLY A 65 4.48 4.75 11.59
CA GLY A 65 3.14 5.07 11.11
C GLY A 65 2.97 6.57 11.01
#